data_AF-A0A3N5ZWW5-F1
#
_entry.id   AF-A0A3N5ZWW5-F1
#
_cell.length_a   1.000
_cell.length_b   1.000
_cell.length_c   1.000
_cell.angle_alpha   90.00
_cell.angle_beta   90.00
_cell.angle_gamma   90.00
#
_symmetry.space_group_name_H-M   'P 1'
#
loop_
_entity.id
_entity.type
_entity.pdbx_description
1 polymer ?
#
loop_
_entity_poly.entity_id
_entity_poly.type
_entity_poly.pdbx_seq_one_letter_code
_entity_poly.pdbx_strand_id
1 'polypeptide(L)'
;MTIGKNEKPDFFENIAFDPVMAAIGSGEKDSDKNSPSEEKKKNGNLLKKKAGFYLSLDVLDRFTRKFHELKLAGMQIENKSAFVEAAILFALDDIDKGEESKVLQKFYE
;
A
#
# COMPACT_ATOMS: atom_id res chain seq x y z
N MET A 1 24.16 33.80 -29.50
CA MET A 1 23.30 34.06 -30.68
C MET A 1 22.87 32.68 -31.19
N THR A 2 21.63 32.20 -31.18
CA THR A 2 20.28 32.69 -30.87
C THR A 2 19.44 31.45 -30.57
N ILE A 3 18.73 31.42 -29.43
CA ILE A 3 17.73 30.39 -29.09
C ILE A 3 16.48 30.68 -29.95
N GLY A 4 16.16 29.78 -30.87
CA GLY A 4 15.10 29.94 -31.86
C GLY A 4 13.91 29.04 -31.59
N LYS A 5 12.84 29.66 -31.07
CA LYS A 5 11.40 29.43 -31.37
C LYS A 5 10.78 28.04 -31.17
N ASN A 6 9.89 27.98 -30.18
CA ASN A 6 8.66 27.17 -30.10
C ASN A 6 8.26 26.42 -31.38
N GLU A 7 8.75 25.20 -31.57
CA GLU A 7 8.19 24.25 -32.53
C GLU A 7 7.11 23.44 -31.80
N LYS A 8 5.87 23.58 -32.28
CA LYS A 8 4.76 22.73 -31.83
C LYS A 8 5.08 21.30 -32.27
N PRO A 9 4.82 20.26 -31.45
CA PRO A 9 5.01 18.89 -31.91
C PRO A 9 4.14 18.67 -33.14
N ASP A 10 4.77 18.28 -34.24
CA ASP A 10 4.05 17.96 -35.47
C ASP A 10 3.44 16.56 -35.31
N PHE A 11 2.13 16.51 -35.11
CA PHE A 11 1.37 15.28 -34.89
C PHE A 11 1.25 14.40 -36.15
N PHE A 12 1.67 14.91 -37.32
CA PHE A 12 1.57 14.21 -38.60
C PHE A 12 2.92 13.73 -39.12
N GLU A 13 3.99 13.82 -38.33
CA GLU A 13 5.20 13.07 -38.60
C GLU A 13 4.84 11.57 -38.62
N ASN A 14 5.17 10.88 -39.72
CA ASN A 14 4.97 9.43 -39.89
C ASN A 14 5.95 8.66 -39.01
N ILE A 15 5.81 8.82 -37.70
CA ILE A 15 6.35 7.89 -36.71
C ILE A 15 5.45 6.67 -36.83
N ALA A 16 5.98 5.57 -37.36
CA ALA A 16 5.25 4.31 -37.41
C ALA A 16 4.85 3.95 -35.99
N PHE A 17 3.56 4.17 -35.67
CA PHE A 17 3.03 3.94 -34.34
C PHE A 17 3.09 2.44 -34.05
N ASP A 18 3.98 2.04 -33.16
CA ASP A 18 4.05 0.66 -32.68
C ASP A 18 3.13 0.51 -31.45
N PRO A 19 1.95 -0.13 -31.61
CA PRO A 19 1.01 -0.29 -30.51
C PRO A 19 1.58 -1.14 -29.36
N VAL A 20 2.58 -1.98 -29.63
CA VAL A 20 3.23 -2.82 -28.61
C VAL A 20 4.15 -1.97 -27.75
N MET A 21 4.97 -1.10 -28.34
CA MET A 21 5.83 -0.19 -27.58
C MET A 21 5.03 0.85 -26.78
N ALA A 22 3.91 1.34 -27.31
CA ALA A 22 3.02 2.26 -26.60
C ALA A 22 2.40 1.63 -25.34
N ALA A 23 2.05 0.34 -25.39
CA ALA A 23 1.47 -0.38 -24.25
C ALA A 23 2.52 -0.75 -23.18
N ILE A 24 3.77 -0.96 -23.58
CA ILE A 24 4.86 -1.37 -22.68
C ILE A 24 5.49 -0.16 -21.99
N GLY A 25 5.31 1.04 -22.55
CA GLY A 25 6.05 2.24 -22.14
C GLY A 25 7.49 2.11 -22.61
N SER A 26 8.01 3.13 -23.28
CA SER A 26 9.40 3.17 -23.73
C SER A 26 10.33 3.04 -22.51
N GLY A 27 10.80 1.82 -22.25
CA GLY A 27 11.88 1.58 -21.31
C GLY A 27 13.14 2.23 -21.88
N GLU A 28 13.43 3.44 -21.43
CA GLU A 28 14.75 4.03 -21.57
C GLU A 28 15.76 3.04 -20.99
N LYS A 29 16.50 2.42 -21.92
CA LYS A 29 17.67 1.62 -21.59
C LYS A 29 18.78 2.59 -21.20
N ASP A 30 18.79 3.00 -19.94
CA ASP A 30 20.02 3.47 -19.30
C ASP A 30 20.86 2.25 -18.92
N SER A 31 21.57 1.73 -19.91
CA SER A 31 22.75 0.92 -19.69
C SER A 31 23.92 1.84 -19.36
N ASP A 32 24.21 2.07 -18.07
CA ASP A 32 25.54 1.81 -17.53
C ASP A 32 25.70 2.10 -16.03
N LYS A 33 26.51 1.24 -15.40
CA LYS A 33 27.27 1.42 -14.14
C LYS A 33 26.60 1.08 -12.81
N ASN A 34 26.95 -0.13 -12.37
CA ASN A 34 27.32 -0.51 -11.01
C ASN A 34 27.60 0.68 -10.06
N SER A 35 26.82 0.75 -8.98
CA SER A 35 27.25 1.27 -7.67
C SER A 35 26.32 0.67 -6.59
N PRO A 36 26.84 -0.03 -5.56
CA PRO A 36 26.03 -0.44 -4.42
C PRO A 36 26.05 0.72 -3.43
N SER A 37 25.09 1.62 -3.55
CA SER A 37 24.97 2.76 -2.62
C SER A 37 23.52 2.97 -2.25
N GLU A 38 23.23 2.54 -1.02
CA GLU A 38 22.22 3.02 -0.10
C GLU A 38 21.31 4.16 -0.61
N GLU A 39 20.08 3.82 -0.97
CA GLU A 39 18.97 4.76 -0.83
C GLU A 39 17.92 4.19 0.13
N LYS A 40 18.14 4.52 1.39
CA LYS A 40 17.18 4.55 2.49
C LYS A 40 15.94 5.36 2.08
N LYS A 41 14.96 4.71 1.45
CA LYS A 41 13.55 5.17 1.39
C LYS A 41 12.54 4.02 1.49
N LYS A 42 12.77 3.03 2.40
CA LYS A 42 11.77 1.97 2.73
C LYS A 42 11.78 1.55 4.21
N ASN A 43 12.05 2.46 5.14
CA ASN A 43 12.18 2.17 6.59
C ASN A 43 10.84 2.07 7.34
N GLY A 44 9.91 1.24 6.87
CA GLY A 44 8.70 0.89 7.63
C GLY A 44 8.23 -0.54 7.45
N ASN A 45 8.70 -1.23 6.40
CA ASN A 45 8.21 -2.56 6.04
C ASN A 45 9.22 -3.68 6.36
N LEU A 46 10.38 -3.35 6.93
CA LEU A 46 11.52 -4.26 7.02
C LEU A 46 11.39 -5.35 8.10
N LEU A 47 10.41 -5.25 9.01
CA LEU A 47 10.24 -6.20 10.12
C LEU A 47 8.81 -6.76 10.26
N LYS A 48 8.03 -6.83 9.17
CA LYS A 48 6.69 -7.46 9.20
C LYS A 48 6.74 -8.90 8.70
N LYS A 49 6.16 -9.83 9.46
CA LYS A 49 5.98 -11.24 9.05
C LYS A 49 4.50 -11.50 8.75
N LYS A 50 4.23 -12.26 7.68
CA LYS A 50 2.88 -12.67 7.34
C LYS A 50 2.43 -13.79 8.29
N ALA A 51 1.26 -13.62 8.89
CA ALA A 51 0.57 -14.64 9.68
C ALA A 51 -0.78 -14.97 9.03
N GLY A 52 -1.17 -16.24 9.04
CA GLY A 52 -2.47 -16.71 8.58
C GLY A 52 -3.31 -17.18 9.77
N PHE A 53 -4.56 -16.74 9.84
CA PHE A 53 -5.51 -17.14 10.87
C PHE A 53 -6.83 -17.57 10.21
N TYR A 54 -7.51 -18.52 10.84
CA TYR A 54 -8.90 -18.81 10.52
C TYR A 54 -9.80 -17.89 11.33
N LEU A 55 -10.75 -17.24 10.66
CA LEU A 55 -11.77 -16.38 11.26
C LEU A 55 -13.14 -16.87 10.79
N SER A 56 -14.18 -16.67 11.60
CA SER A 56 -15.55 -16.91 11.15
C SER A 56 -15.91 -15.94 10.01
N LEU A 57 -16.78 -16.39 9.11
CA LEU A 57 -17.24 -15.58 7.98
C LEU A 57 -17.89 -14.28 8.46
N ASP A 58 -18.71 -14.35 9.51
CA ASP A 58 -19.39 -13.18 10.09
C ASP A 58 -18.41 -12.10 10.56
N VAL A 59 -17.29 -12.52 11.19
CA VAL A 59 -16.25 -11.60 11.64
C VAL A 59 -15.51 -10.99 10.46
N LEU A 60 -15.19 -11.80 9.45
CA LEU A 60 -14.50 -11.33 8.24
C LEU A 60 -15.35 -10.33 7.44
N ASP A 61 -16.65 -10.57 7.34
CA ASP A 61 -17.60 -9.68 6.68
C ASP A 61 -17.77 -8.38 7.45
N ARG A 62 -17.92 -8.46 8.78
CA ARG A 62 -17.98 -7.26 9.64
C ARG A 62 -16.70 -6.44 9.55
N PHE A 63 -15.54 -7.09 9.56
CA PHE A 63 -14.23 -6.45 9.39
C PHE A 63 -14.14 -5.74 8.03
N THR A 64 -14.48 -6.44 6.96
CA THR A 64 -14.39 -5.88 5.59
C THR A 64 -15.34 -4.70 5.43
N ARG A 65 -16.59 -4.82 5.89
CA ARG A 65 -17.56 -3.72 5.85
C ARG A 65 -17.06 -2.50 6.61
N LYS A 66 -16.55 -2.68 7.84
CA LYS A 66 -16.02 -1.58 8.66
C LYS A 66 -14.82 -0.89 8.03
N PHE A 67 -13.90 -1.66 7.44
CA PHE A 67 -12.78 -1.08 6.69
C PHE A 67 -13.25 -0.14 5.57
N HIS A 68 -14.24 -0.57 4.79
CA HIS A 68 -14.77 0.26 3.69
C HIS A 68 -15.57 1.46 4.19
N GLU A 69 -16.38 1.30 5.25
CA GLU A 69 -17.08 2.42 5.89
C GLU A 69 -16.09 3.50 6.35
N LEU A 70 -14.99 3.12 7.01
CA LEU A 70 -13.98 4.08 7.47
C LEU A 70 -13.22 4.74 6.32
N LYS A 71 -12.93 3.99 5.25
CA LYS A 71 -12.36 4.56 4.02
C LYS A 71 -13.28 5.61 3.39
N LEU A 72 -14.58 5.33 3.33
CA LEU A 72 -15.58 6.28 2.80
C LEU A 72 -15.76 7.50 3.70
N ALA A 73 -15.58 7.35 5.02
CA ALA A 73 -15.57 8.43 5.98
C ALA A 73 -14.31 9.32 5.92
N GLY A 74 -13.36 9.04 5.01
CA GLY A 74 -12.14 9.83 4.83
C GLY A 74 -11.02 9.49 5.81
N MET A 75 -11.13 8.40 6.59
CA MET A 75 -10.03 7.97 7.45
C MET A 75 -8.84 7.50 6.61
N GLN A 76 -7.64 7.95 6.98
CA GLN A 76 -6.38 7.60 6.32
C GLN A 76 -5.89 6.19 6.72
N ILE A 77 -6.73 5.18 6.53
CA ILE A 77 -6.32 3.79 6.66
C ILE A 77 -5.63 3.41 5.36
N GLU A 78 -4.41 2.89 5.36
CA GLU A 78 -3.71 2.55 4.12
C GLU A 78 -4.33 1.31 3.44
N ASN A 79 -4.32 0.18 4.14
CA ASN A 79 -4.75 -1.13 3.65
C ASN A 79 -5.40 -1.96 4.77
N LYS A 80 -5.97 -3.13 4.41
CA LYS A 80 -6.62 -4.02 5.38
C LYS A 80 -5.65 -4.53 6.45
N SER A 81 -4.40 -4.82 6.11
CA SER A 81 -3.39 -5.29 7.07
C SER A 81 -3.09 -4.25 8.14
N ALA A 82 -2.97 -2.97 7.78
CA ALA A 82 -2.78 -1.88 8.74
C ALA A 82 -3.98 -1.75 9.69
N PHE A 83 -5.20 -1.96 9.17
CA PHE A 83 -6.41 -1.92 10.00
C PHE A 83 -6.49 -3.10 10.98
N VAL A 84 -6.17 -4.32 10.52
CA VAL A 84 -6.08 -5.50 11.42
C VAL A 84 -4.99 -5.31 12.46
N GLU A 85 -3.82 -4.79 12.08
CA GLU A 85 -2.70 -4.54 12.99
C GLU A 85 -3.10 -3.56 14.10
N ALA A 86 -3.77 -2.45 13.76
CA ALA A 86 -4.30 -1.52 14.75
C ALA A 86 -5.36 -2.16 15.66
N ALA A 87 -6.24 -3.00 15.12
CA ALA A 87 -7.25 -3.71 15.92
C ALA A 87 -6.63 -4.74 16.87
N ILE A 88 -5.59 -5.46 16.44
CA ILE A 88 -4.84 -6.39 17.29
C ILE A 88 -4.11 -5.63 18.38
N LEU A 89 -3.42 -4.53 18.06
CA LEU A 89 -2.75 -3.69 19.05
C LEU A 89 -3.74 -3.19 20.11
N PHE A 90 -4.89 -2.68 19.69
CA PHE A 90 -5.95 -2.28 20.62
C PHE A 90 -6.40 -3.42 21.55
N ALA A 91 -6.52 -4.64 21.02
CA ALA A 91 -6.89 -5.80 21.82
C ALA A 91 -5.77 -6.21 22.81
N LEU A 92 -4.50 -6.12 22.40
CA LEU A 92 -3.35 -6.37 23.27
C LEU A 92 -3.25 -5.32 24.38
N ASP A 93 -3.40 -4.04 24.05
CA ASP A 93 -3.44 -2.95 25.04
C ASP A 93 -4.59 -3.13 26.03
N ASP A 94 -5.72 -3.71 25.60
CA ASP A 94 -6.82 -4.05 26.49
C ASP A 94 -6.52 -5.25 27.38
N ILE A 95 -5.78 -6.25 26.88
CA ILE A 95 -5.31 -7.41 27.65
C ILE A 95 -4.32 -6.98 28.73
N ASP A 96 -3.44 -6.02 28.45
CA ASP A 96 -2.45 -5.51 29.41
C ASP A 96 -3.09 -4.82 30.64
N LYS A 97 -4.39 -4.51 30.59
CA LYS A 97 -5.15 -4.01 31.76
C LYS A 97 -5.46 -5.09 32.81
N GLY A 98 -5.16 -6.36 32.53
CA GLY A 98 -5.37 -7.46 33.47
C GLY A 98 -6.86 -7.70 33.77
N GLU A 99 -7.24 -7.67 35.04
CA GLU A 99 -8.61 -8.00 35.49
C GLU A 99 -9.70 -7.08 34.89
N GLU A 100 -9.32 -5.86 34.50
CA GLU A 100 -10.22 -4.91 33.85
C GLU A 100 -10.36 -5.12 32.32
N SER A 101 -9.61 -6.07 31.76
CA SER A 101 -9.63 -6.36 30.33
C SER A 101 -10.98 -6.89 29.87
N LYS A 102 -11.59 -6.19 28.92
CA LYS A 102 -12.83 -6.64 28.27
C LYS A 102 -12.57 -7.83 27.35
N VAL A 103 -11.37 -7.91 26.78
CA VAL A 103 -10.95 -9.05 25.96
C VAL A 103 -10.77 -10.29 26.82
N LEU A 104 -10.09 -10.21 27.97
CA LEU A 104 -9.91 -11.38 28.84
C LEU A 104 -11.23 -11.86 29.44
N GLN A 105 -12.14 -10.94 29.81
CA GLN A 105 -13.48 -11.30 30.31
C GLN A 105 -14.26 -12.21 29.35
N LYS A 106 -14.04 -12.09 28.03
CA LYS A 106 -14.69 -12.96 27.02
C LYS A 106 -14.24 -14.42 27.06
N PHE A 107 -13.11 -14.72 27.70
CA PHE A 107 -12.59 -16.09 27.87
C PHE A 107 -12.95 -16.70 29.23
N TYR A 108 -13.50 -15.89 30.14
CA TYR A 108 -13.98 -16.33 31.45
C TYR A 108 -15.51 -16.47 31.52
N GLU A 109 -16.24 -15.97 30.51
CA GLU A 109 -17.65 -16.31 30.24
C GLU A 109 -17.80 -17.74 29.68
#